data_AF-A0AAV4DLM9-F1
#
_entry.id   AF-A0AAV4DLM9-F1
#
_cell.length_a   1.000
_cell.length_b   1.000
_cell.length_c   1.000
_cell.angle_alpha   90.00
_cell.angle_beta   90.00
_cell.angle_gamma   90.00
#
_symmetry.space_group_name_H-M   'P 1'
#
loop_
_entity.id
_entity.type
_entity.pdbx_description
1 polymer ?
#
loop_
_entity_poly.entity_id
_entity_poly.type
_entity_poly.pdbx_seq_one_letter_code
_entity_poly.pdbx_strand_id
1 'polypeptide(L)'
;MKWKTETILRAISAVCQFYYASFSATSLYLALTLTLPDYCADNKGLQTFMKFLIWFIFLNMMGNFFCIIYKSKLSIVPSPPNITRDLAQLKVHQGHFSSSFTNNDLLQKSDMSTNNNEEICSKVQPFAPGNNVHIDHSSCNDKSIEPKNSSDEFIHIYSAKNASSEILGGWHRCKDCLAMSPPRGKHCPLCKHCILKRDHHCYFVGCCIGFHNQRFFVCFCLYGGLGGLYSLWLTSFYLYNHYEALQTWGLPAFLGPFAVVHWALGYTSGANLGMVLFWWWSLLTSAMGCCYGCGQMFLVARGQTNYEFFQNIRTYRGTVMGNIHSVFGKCWPLGFFIPSPFLGYVGDGANWDDLLGNWKNL
;
A
#
# COMPACT_ATOMS: atom_id res chain seq x y z
N MET A 1 8.22 -18.01 14.94
CA MET A 1 7.23 -18.01 13.83
C MET A 1 7.35 -16.81 12.88
N LYS A 2 7.46 -15.55 13.37
CA LYS A 2 7.56 -14.34 12.51
C LYS A 2 8.70 -14.38 11.46
N TRP A 3 9.90 -14.80 11.84
CA TRP A 3 11.06 -14.85 10.94
C TRP A 3 10.86 -15.81 9.74
N LYS A 4 10.29 -17.01 9.97
CA LYS A 4 9.96 -17.96 8.90
C LYS A 4 8.97 -17.37 7.90
N THR A 5 8.03 -16.55 8.37
CA THR A 5 7.02 -15.90 7.51
C THR A 5 7.66 -14.83 6.62
N GLU A 6 8.59 -14.03 7.15
CA GLU A 6 9.28 -12.99 6.38
C GLU A 6 10.16 -13.56 5.28
N THR A 7 10.88 -14.65 5.55
CA THR A 7 11.71 -15.33 4.54
C THR A 7 10.87 -15.88 3.40
N ILE A 8 9.73 -16.52 3.70
CA ILE A 8 8.79 -17.02 2.68
C ILE A 8 8.26 -15.88 1.81
N LEU A 9 7.84 -14.77 2.43
CA LEU A 9 7.31 -13.62 1.70
C LEU A 9 8.36 -12.94 0.80
N ARG A 10 9.64 -12.95 1.20
CA ARG A 10 10.75 -12.49 0.35
C ARG A 10 11.01 -13.44 -0.81
N ALA A 11 10.93 -14.76 -0.59
CA ALA A 11 11.05 -15.75 -1.66
C ALA A 11 9.91 -15.60 -2.69
N ILE A 12 8.66 -15.41 -2.23
CA ILE A 12 7.51 -15.13 -3.11
C ILE A 12 7.77 -13.88 -3.94
N SER A 13 8.24 -12.79 -3.31
CA SER A 13 8.59 -11.55 -4.02
C SER A 13 9.64 -11.77 -5.12
N ALA A 14 10.68 -12.58 -4.84
CA ALA A 14 11.70 -12.93 -5.83
C ALA A 14 11.13 -13.74 -7.00
N VAL A 15 10.25 -14.71 -6.72
CA VAL A 15 9.55 -15.49 -7.76
C VAL A 15 8.66 -14.60 -8.62
N CYS A 16 7.90 -13.68 -8.02
CA CYS A 16 7.05 -12.74 -8.76
C CYS A 16 7.87 -11.81 -9.68
N GLN A 17 9.02 -11.34 -9.22
CA GLN A 17 9.94 -10.51 -10.03
C GLN A 17 10.55 -11.32 -11.17
N PHE A 18 10.97 -12.56 -10.91
CA PHE A 18 11.48 -13.47 -11.94
C PHE A 18 10.42 -13.79 -12.98
N TYR A 19 9.19 -14.10 -12.57
CA TYR A 19 8.04 -14.29 -13.45
C TYR A 19 7.87 -13.09 -14.39
N TYR A 20 7.89 -11.87 -13.85
CA TYR A 20 7.66 -10.69 -14.66
C TYR A 20 8.82 -10.39 -15.62
N ALA A 21 10.06 -10.53 -15.15
CA ALA A 21 11.25 -10.31 -15.97
C ALA A 21 11.34 -11.32 -17.12
N SER A 22 11.11 -12.61 -16.82
CA SER A 22 11.11 -13.68 -17.82
C SER A 22 9.98 -13.52 -18.83
N PHE A 23 8.76 -13.16 -18.41
CA PHE A 23 7.65 -12.84 -19.32
C PHE A 23 8.01 -11.70 -20.26
N SER A 24 8.52 -10.60 -19.71
CA SER A 24 8.85 -9.39 -20.47
C SER A 24 9.91 -9.64 -21.53
N ALA A 25 10.97 -10.38 -21.17
CA ALA A 25 12.03 -10.75 -22.10
C ALA A 25 11.54 -11.72 -23.18
N THR A 26 10.75 -12.73 -22.79
CA THR A 26 10.21 -13.74 -23.72
C THR A 26 9.23 -13.11 -24.70
N SER A 27 8.34 -12.25 -24.20
CA SER A 27 7.39 -11.46 -25.01
C SER A 27 8.12 -10.60 -26.03
N LEU A 28 9.12 -9.82 -25.61
CA LEU A 28 9.89 -8.97 -26.51
C LEU A 28 10.62 -9.80 -27.58
N TYR A 29 11.24 -10.91 -27.17
CA TYR A 29 11.92 -11.82 -28.09
C TYR A 29 10.95 -12.39 -29.13
N LEU A 30 9.88 -13.08 -28.69
CA LEU A 30 8.90 -13.71 -29.58
C LEU A 30 8.18 -12.70 -30.48
N ALA A 31 7.92 -11.49 -29.97
CA ALA A 31 7.36 -10.41 -30.76
C ALA A 31 8.30 -10.03 -31.91
N LEU A 32 9.58 -9.78 -31.63
CA LEU A 32 10.52 -9.27 -32.63
C LEU A 32 11.05 -10.32 -33.61
N THR A 33 11.17 -11.59 -33.19
CA THR A 33 11.82 -12.64 -34.00
C THR A 33 10.84 -13.55 -34.72
N LEU A 34 9.62 -13.72 -34.20
CA LEU A 34 8.70 -14.73 -34.68
C LEU A 34 7.35 -14.15 -35.11
N THR A 35 6.60 -13.62 -34.15
CA THR A 35 5.18 -13.30 -34.37
C THR A 35 4.96 -12.02 -35.19
N LEU A 36 5.78 -10.97 -35.01
CA LEU A 36 5.63 -9.75 -35.80
C LEU A 36 6.12 -9.90 -37.26
N PRO A 37 7.27 -10.54 -37.54
CA PRO A 37 7.66 -10.85 -38.92
C PRO A 37 6.59 -11.63 -39.68
N ASP A 38 5.95 -12.60 -39.02
CA ASP A 38 4.83 -13.36 -39.59
C ASP A 38 3.60 -12.47 -39.86
N TYR A 39 3.20 -11.67 -38.87
CA TYR A 39 2.04 -10.76 -39.00
C TYR A 39 2.18 -9.71 -40.10
N CYS A 40 3.40 -9.19 -40.31
CA CYS A 40 3.66 -8.11 -41.27
C CYS A 40 4.42 -8.56 -42.52
N ALA A 41 4.33 -9.83 -42.90
CA ALA A 41 5.14 -10.42 -43.99
C ALA A 41 5.18 -9.53 -45.26
N ASP A 42 4.04 -8.96 -45.65
CA ASP A 42 3.90 -8.14 -46.87
C ASP A 42 3.93 -6.62 -46.64
N ASN A 43 4.08 -6.15 -45.39
CA ASN A 43 3.99 -4.72 -45.05
C ASN A 43 5.11 -4.25 -44.13
N LYS A 44 6.24 -3.84 -44.73
CA LYS A 44 7.41 -3.29 -44.02
C LYS A 44 7.10 -2.00 -43.24
N GLY A 45 6.18 -1.17 -43.74
CA GLY A 45 5.76 0.06 -43.07
C GLY A 45 5.06 -0.23 -41.76
N LEU A 46 4.07 -1.15 -41.81
CA LEU A 46 3.37 -1.65 -40.62
C LEU A 46 4.33 -2.33 -39.65
N GLN A 47 5.26 -3.17 -40.15
CA GLN A 47 6.26 -3.82 -39.31
C GLN A 47 7.11 -2.81 -38.52
N THR A 48 7.55 -1.74 -39.18
CA THR A 48 8.34 -0.69 -38.53
C THR A 48 7.54 0.03 -37.46
N PHE A 49 6.30 0.41 -37.76
CA PHE A 49 5.40 1.05 -36.79
C PHE A 49 5.13 0.16 -35.57
N MET A 50 4.85 -1.13 -35.80
CA MET A 50 4.59 -2.08 -34.72
C MET A 50 5.84 -2.36 -33.88
N LYS A 51 7.04 -2.40 -34.47
CA LYS A 51 8.31 -2.45 -33.72
C LYS A 51 8.46 -1.25 -32.79
N PHE A 52 8.14 -0.05 -33.29
CA PHE A 52 8.15 1.16 -32.46
C PHE A 52 7.17 1.03 -31.29
N LEU A 53 5.95 0.55 -31.53
CA LEU A 53 4.94 0.36 -30.47
C LEU A 53 5.39 -0.66 -29.41
N ILE A 54 5.98 -1.79 -29.82
CA ILE A 54 6.55 -2.80 -28.91
C ILE A 54 7.61 -2.16 -28.01
N TRP A 55 8.57 -1.44 -28.60
CA TRP A 55 9.62 -0.76 -27.83
C TRP A 55 9.05 0.31 -26.91
N PHE A 56 8.07 1.08 -27.36
CA PHE A 56 7.40 2.09 -26.54
C PHE A 56 6.74 1.49 -25.30
N ILE A 57 5.98 0.40 -25.47
CA ILE A 57 5.33 -0.31 -24.35
C ILE A 57 6.38 -0.89 -23.41
N PHE A 58 7.38 -1.60 -23.96
CA PHE A 58 8.43 -2.24 -23.16
C PHE A 58 9.26 -1.24 -22.35
N LEU A 59 9.68 -0.13 -22.95
CA LEU A 59 10.48 0.89 -22.28
C LEU A 59 9.68 1.62 -21.20
N ASN A 60 8.40 1.94 -21.45
CA ASN A 60 7.55 2.49 -20.41
C ASN A 60 7.37 1.51 -19.25
N MET A 61 7.10 0.25 -19.55
CA MET A 61 6.95 -0.80 -18.55
C MET A 61 8.20 -0.94 -17.65
N MET A 62 9.38 -1.09 -18.26
CA MET A 62 10.66 -1.21 -17.53
C MET A 62 11.04 0.08 -16.81
N GLY A 63 10.91 1.24 -17.45
CA GLY A 63 11.22 2.53 -16.85
C GLY A 63 10.39 2.81 -15.60
N ASN A 64 9.09 2.49 -15.64
CA ASN A 64 8.22 2.58 -14.47
C ASN A 64 8.65 1.62 -13.36
N PHE A 65 9.02 0.37 -13.68
CA PHE A 65 9.51 -0.59 -12.69
C PHE A 65 10.71 -0.04 -11.89
N PHE A 66 11.71 0.52 -12.59
CA PHE A 66 12.86 1.14 -11.92
C PHE A 66 12.47 2.39 -11.11
N CYS A 67 11.58 3.22 -11.64
CA CYS A 67 11.08 4.39 -10.92
C CYS A 67 10.33 3.99 -9.64
N ILE A 68 9.56 2.89 -9.65
CA ILE A 68 8.86 2.38 -8.47
C ILE A 68 9.85 2.09 -7.33
N ILE A 69 10.92 1.35 -7.64
CA ILE A 69 11.94 0.94 -6.66
C ILE A 69 12.73 2.15 -6.17
N TYR A 70 13.12 3.05 -7.07
CA TYR A 70 13.88 4.24 -6.68
C TYR A 70 13.04 5.17 -5.80
N LYS A 71 11.81 5.49 -6.23
CA LYS A 71 10.92 6.42 -5.53
C LYS A 71 10.25 5.81 -4.30
N SER A 72 10.24 4.48 -4.13
CA SER A 72 9.74 3.85 -2.89
C SER A 72 10.55 4.31 -1.68
N LYS A 73 11.86 4.55 -1.84
CA LYS A 73 12.75 5.03 -0.78
C LYS A 73 12.38 6.43 -0.30
N LEU A 74 11.93 7.30 -1.20
CA LEU A 74 11.45 8.65 -0.86
C LEU A 74 10.13 8.64 -0.09
N SER A 75 9.37 7.54 -0.17
CA SER A 75 8.13 7.38 0.61
C SER A 75 8.38 6.87 2.02
N ILE A 76 9.63 6.62 2.43
CA ILE A 76 9.93 6.20 3.81
C ILE A 76 9.80 7.42 4.73
N VAL A 77 9.00 7.27 5.79
CA VAL A 77 8.92 8.26 6.86
C VAL A 77 10.26 8.25 7.60
N PRO A 78 10.97 9.39 7.71
CA PRO A 78 12.20 9.46 8.46
C PRO A 78 11.95 9.08 9.92
N SER A 79 12.65 8.05 10.41
CA SER A 79 12.76 7.84 11.85
C SER A 79 13.75 8.85 12.41
N PRO A 80 13.50 9.47 13.58
CA PRO A 80 14.56 10.20 14.27
C PRO A 80 15.76 9.25 14.43
N PRO A 81 17.01 9.72 14.24
CA PRO A 81 18.17 8.90 14.53
C PRO A 81 18.03 8.37 15.95
N ASN A 82 18.32 7.08 16.17
CA ASN A 82 18.17 6.36 17.43
C ASN A 82 18.52 7.23 18.66
N ILE A 83 17.51 7.89 19.25
CA ILE A 83 17.61 8.54 20.56
C ILE A 83 17.74 7.46 21.67
N THR A 84 17.85 6.18 21.31
CA THR A 84 18.21 5.09 22.23
C THR A 84 19.69 5.09 22.63
N ARG A 85 20.58 5.84 21.97
CA ARG A 85 21.94 6.10 22.50
C ARG A 85 22.01 7.37 23.36
N ASP A 86 21.26 8.42 23.01
CA ASP A 86 21.38 9.70 23.72
C ASP A 86 20.47 9.82 24.95
N LEU A 87 19.37 9.06 25.05
CA LEU A 87 18.66 8.93 26.33
C LEU A 87 19.43 8.12 27.37
N ALA A 88 20.34 7.25 26.93
CA ALA A 88 21.29 6.58 27.83
C ALA A 88 22.37 7.55 28.30
N GLN A 89 22.80 8.52 27.48
CA GLN A 89 23.75 9.56 27.89
C GLN A 89 23.10 10.69 28.71
N LEU A 90 21.84 11.04 28.44
CA LEU A 90 21.05 11.96 29.27
C LEU A 90 20.73 11.37 30.65
N LYS A 91 20.63 10.03 30.78
CA LYS A 91 20.57 9.35 32.08
C LYS A 91 21.91 9.33 32.83
N VAL A 92 23.04 9.50 32.14
CA VAL A 92 24.38 9.54 32.77
C VAL A 92 24.74 10.95 33.27
N HIS A 93 24.15 12.01 32.70
CA HIS A 93 24.39 13.39 33.14
C HIS A 93 23.42 13.95 34.20
N GLN A 94 22.41 13.19 34.64
CA GLN A 94 21.56 13.57 35.78
C GLN A 94 22.16 13.22 37.16
N GLY A 95 23.46 12.90 37.22
CA GLY A 95 24.19 12.68 38.48
C GLY A 95 24.51 13.94 39.29
N HIS A 96 24.23 15.14 38.78
CA HIS A 96 24.46 16.40 39.50
C HIS A 96 23.39 17.45 39.20
N PHE A 97 22.16 17.22 39.63
CA PHE A 97 21.29 18.33 40.05
C PHE A 97 20.25 17.79 41.03
N SER A 98 20.63 17.82 42.31
CA SER A 98 19.73 17.65 43.44
C SER A 98 18.75 18.83 43.51
N SER A 99 17.46 18.59 43.42
CA SER A 99 16.46 19.07 44.40
C SER A 99 15.04 18.61 44.03
N SER A 100 14.47 17.85 44.97
CA SER A 100 13.04 17.80 45.34
C SER A 100 12.02 17.49 44.24
N PHE A 101 11.66 16.21 44.12
CA PHE A 101 10.28 15.74 44.33
C PHE A 101 10.36 14.28 44.77
N THR A 102 10.16 14.05 46.07
CA THR A 102 10.18 12.72 46.70
C THR A 102 8.90 11.96 46.38
N ASN A 103 9.06 10.77 45.79
CA ASN A 103 8.10 9.68 45.91
C ASN A 103 8.20 9.11 47.33
N ASN A 104 7.35 9.58 48.23
CA ASN A 104 6.95 8.82 49.40
C ASN A 104 5.42 8.90 49.42
N ASP A 105 4.80 7.74 49.31
CA ASP A 105 3.65 7.32 50.11
C ASP A 105 2.94 6.16 49.40
N LEU A 106 3.62 5.00 49.41
CA LEU A 106 2.94 3.72 49.47
C LEU A 106 2.60 3.47 50.95
N LEU A 107 1.34 3.08 51.18
CA LEU A 107 0.83 2.37 52.36
C LEU A 107 0.51 3.22 53.61
N GLN A 108 -0.74 3.68 53.69
CA GLN A 108 -1.53 3.44 54.90
C GLN A 108 -3.04 3.45 54.61
N LYS A 109 -3.66 2.28 54.84
CA LYS A 109 -4.97 2.04 55.49
C LYS A 109 -6.20 2.79 54.93
N SER A 110 -7.05 2.10 54.16
CA SER A 110 -8.29 1.42 54.63
C SER A 110 -9.42 2.41 54.96
N ASP A 111 -10.33 2.66 54.00
CA ASP A 111 -11.75 2.23 54.03
C ASP A 111 -12.67 3.07 53.09
N MET A 112 -13.50 2.32 52.35
CA MET A 112 -14.76 2.58 51.61
C MET A 112 -15.23 4.03 51.29
N SER A 113 -15.44 4.41 50.02
CA SER A 113 -16.63 4.16 49.14
C SER A 113 -17.92 4.82 49.68
N THR A 114 -18.71 5.64 48.98
CA THR A 114 -19.38 5.51 47.66
C THR A 114 -20.04 6.88 47.33
N ASN A 115 -20.13 7.31 46.06
CA ASN A 115 -21.34 7.26 45.18
C ASN A 115 -22.65 7.63 45.90
N ASN A 116 -23.55 8.50 45.44
CA ASN A 116 -24.01 8.85 44.09
C ASN A 116 -25.06 9.98 44.18
N ASN A 117 -25.30 10.66 43.05
CA ASN A 117 -26.55 11.34 42.62
C ASN A 117 -26.99 12.57 43.46
N GLU A 118 -27.30 13.73 42.91
CA GLU A 118 -28.09 14.05 41.73
C GLU A 118 -27.88 15.54 41.34
N GLU A 119 -28.19 15.85 40.08
CA GLU A 119 -28.67 17.13 39.56
C GLU A 119 -27.82 18.44 39.52
N ILE A 120 -27.48 18.79 38.27
CA ILE A 120 -27.89 20.01 37.54
C ILE A 120 -27.24 21.37 37.90
N CYS A 121 -26.65 21.94 36.85
CA CYS A 121 -26.46 23.36 36.51
C CYS A 121 -25.51 24.26 37.31
N SER A 122 -24.44 24.59 36.59
CA SER A 122 -24.16 25.97 36.13
C SER A 122 -23.64 27.00 37.13
N LYS A 123 -22.51 27.58 36.73
CA LYS A 123 -21.99 28.93 37.06
C LYS A 123 -21.55 29.14 38.50
N VAL A 124 -20.26 29.48 38.64
CA VAL A 124 -19.71 30.78 39.10
C VAL A 124 -18.37 30.55 39.80
N GLN A 125 -17.44 31.46 39.51
CA GLN A 125 -16.08 31.61 40.03
C GLN A 125 -16.03 32.02 41.53
N PRO A 126 -14.83 32.09 42.16
CA PRO A 126 -14.58 31.65 43.54
C PRO A 126 -14.69 32.76 44.59
N PHE A 127 -14.84 32.43 45.88
CA PHE A 127 -14.21 33.11 47.04
C PHE A 127 -14.48 32.31 48.35
N ALA A 128 -13.45 32.20 49.21
CA ALA A 128 -13.43 31.54 50.54
C ALA A 128 -13.95 32.49 51.66
N PRO A 129 -13.79 32.24 53.00
CA PRO A 129 -13.67 31.02 53.84
C PRO A 129 -14.63 31.02 55.07
N GLY A 130 -14.71 29.93 55.86
CA GLY A 130 -15.04 30.04 57.31
C GLY A 130 -15.77 28.90 58.02
N ASN A 131 -15.04 28.28 58.98
CA ASN A 131 -15.47 27.72 60.28
C ASN A 131 -16.32 26.44 60.42
N ASN A 132 -15.62 25.39 60.87
CA ASN A 132 -15.85 24.48 62.00
C ASN A 132 -17.29 24.19 62.50
N VAL A 133 -17.62 22.89 62.71
CA VAL A 133 -17.73 22.23 64.03
C VAL A 133 -18.66 20.98 64.00
N HIS A 134 -18.16 19.92 64.65
CA HIS A 134 -18.79 18.74 65.30
C HIS A 134 -19.25 17.49 64.52
N ILE A 135 -18.74 16.38 65.07
CA ILE A 135 -18.90 14.94 64.81
C ILE A 135 -19.99 14.43 65.76
N ASP A 136 -20.80 13.46 65.32
CA ASP A 136 -21.24 12.39 66.23
C ASP A 136 -21.47 11.06 65.52
N HIS A 137 -21.11 10.00 66.24
CA HIS A 137 -20.97 8.60 65.82
C HIS A 137 -22.30 7.86 65.62
N SER A 138 -22.38 6.90 64.68
CA SER A 138 -22.72 5.49 64.99
C SER A 138 -22.85 4.56 63.77
N SER A 139 -22.16 3.42 63.87
CA SER A 139 -22.54 2.05 63.44
C SER A 139 -22.48 1.63 61.95
N CYS A 140 -21.42 0.88 61.64
CA CYS A 140 -21.20 0.07 60.43
C CYS A 140 -22.19 -1.09 60.21
N ASN A 141 -22.33 -1.53 58.95
CA ASN A 141 -22.27 -2.95 58.59
C ASN A 141 -21.84 -3.18 57.13
N ASP A 142 -20.90 -4.11 56.98
CA ASP A 142 -20.14 -4.55 55.79
C ASP A 142 -20.94 -5.45 54.83
N LYS A 143 -20.69 -5.35 53.50
CA LYS A 143 -20.67 -6.49 52.54
C LYS A 143 -19.77 -6.24 51.30
N SER A 144 -18.85 -7.20 51.09
CA SER A 144 -17.94 -7.58 49.98
C SER A 144 -18.15 -7.06 48.53
N ILE A 145 -17.04 -6.71 47.84
CA ILE A 145 -16.93 -6.31 46.42
C ILE A 145 -16.24 -7.41 45.57
N GLU A 146 -16.81 -7.73 44.39
CA GLU A 146 -16.28 -8.61 43.33
C GLU A 146 -15.58 -7.83 42.16
N PRO A 147 -14.74 -8.48 41.31
CA PRO A 147 -13.83 -7.79 40.37
C PRO A 147 -14.48 -7.36 39.03
N LYS A 148 -14.08 -6.20 38.49
CA LYS A 148 -14.61 -5.59 37.24
C LYS A 148 -14.05 -6.20 35.95
N ASN A 149 -14.93 -6.27 34.92
CA ASN A 149 -14.75 -6.92 33.61
C ASN A 149 -13.87 -6.15 32.60
N SER A 150 -13.28 -6.90 31.65
CA SER A 150 -12.31 -6.49 30.62
C SER A 150 -12.86 -5.69 29.42
N SER A 151 -14.18 -5.56 29.30
CA SER A 151 -14.85 -4.83 28.20
C SER A 151 -14.70 -3.31 28.30
N ASP A 152 -14.70 -2.78 29.52
CA ASP A 152 -14.75 -1.34 29.78
C ASP A 152 -13.39 -0.68 29.53
N GLU A 153 -12.31 -1.42 29.80
CA GLU A 153 -10.94 -1.00 29.50
C GLU A 153 -10.71 -0.88 27.98
N PHE A 154 -11.31 -1.78 27.19
CA PHE A 154 -11.22 -1.74 25.73
C PHE A 154 -11.89 -0.51 25.14
N ILE A 155 -13.08 -0.15 25.63
CA ILE A 155 -13.84 1.02 25.14
C ILE A 155 -13.12 2.33 25.48
N HIS A 156 -12.56 2.47 26.69
CA HIS A 156 -11.82 3.65 27.09
C HIS A 156 -10.52 3.85 26.29
N ILE A 157 -9.78 2.77 26.00
CA ILE A 157 -8.56 2.82 25.17
C ILE A 157 -8.90 3.21 23.72
N TYR A 158 -10.02 2.72 23.17
CA TYR A 158 -10.47 3.08 21.82
C TYR A 158 -10.88 4.56 21.73
N SER A 159 -11.63 5.07 22.71
CA SER A 159 -12.06 6.46 22.76
C SER A 159 -10.89 7.44 22.90
N ALA A 160 -9.93 7.15 23.78
CA ALA A 160 -8.74 7.98 23.97
C ALA A 160 -7.79 8.00 22.75
N LYS A 161 -7.68 6.88 22.02
CA LYS A 161 -6.91 6.83 20.75
C LYS A 161 -7.54 7.67 19.65
N ASN A 162 -8.87 7.66 19.55
CA ASN A 162 -9.57 8.47 18.55
C ASN A 162 -9.47 9.97 18.88
N ALA A 163 -9.69 10.35 20.14
CA ALA A 163 -9.55 11.74 20.58
C ALA A 163 -8.12 12.29 20.42
N SER A 164 -7.09 11.51 20.75
CA SER A 164 -5.69 11.92 20.54
C SER A 164 -5.30 12.00 19.06
N SER A 165 -5.88 11.16 18.19
CA SER A 165 -5.67 11.23 16.75
C SER A 165 -6.33 12.46 16.11
N GLU A 166 -7.49 12.90 16.61
CA GLU A 166 -8.15 14.12 16.14
C GLU A 166 -7.38 15.38 16.55
N ILE A 167 -6.87 15.43 17.79
CA ILE A 167 -6.08 16.58 18.29
C ILE A 167 -4.74 16.72 17.55
N LEU A 168 -4.11 15.61 17.16
CA LEU A 168 -2.84 15.60 16.43
C LEU A 168 -3.03 15.58 14.91
N GLY A 169 -4.22 15.90 14.37
CA GLY A 169 -4.46 15.95 12.92
C GLY A 169 -4.19 14.63 12.19
N GLY A 170 -4.35 13.48 12.87
CA GLY A 170 -4.13 12.13 12.34
C GLY A 170 -2.71 11.57 12.50
N TRP A 171 -1.79 12.33 13.10
CA TRP A 171 -0.44 11.84 13.43
C TRP A 171 -0.48 10.81 14.56
N HIS A 172 0.36 9.76 14.46
CA HIS A 172 0.41 8.71 15.47
C HIS A 172 1.81 8.11 15.61
N ARG A 173 2.17 7.66 16.82
CA ARG A 173 3.47 7.02 17.06
C ARG A 173 3.46 5.57 16.58
N CYS A 174 4.40 5.22 15.70
CA CYS A 174 4.64 3.84 15.29
C CYS A 174 5.39 3.09 16.41
N LYS A 175 4.88 1.93 16.82
CA LYS A 175 5.52 1.10 17.85
C LYS A 175 6.80 0.43 17.35
N ASP A 176 6.86 0.06 16.08
CA ASP A 176 8.01 -0.64 15.48
C ASP A 176 9.14 0.32 15.10
N CYS A 177 8.82 1.49 14.53
CA CYS A 177 9.81 2.49 14.12
C CYS A 177 10.16 3.49 15.24
N LEU A 178 9.37 3.54 16.32
CA LEU A 178 9.45 4.54 17.40
C LEU A 178 9.40 6.00 16.89
N ALA A 179 8.86 6.21 15.70
CA ALA A 179 8.76 7.49 15.00
C ALA A 179 7.29 7.96 14.93
N MET A 180 7.10 9.28 14.78
CA MET A 180 5.79 9.85 14.46
C MET A 180 5.47 9.59 13.00
N SER A 181 4.42 8.81 12.75
CA SER A 181 3.90 8.54 11.41
C SER A 181 2.83 9.58 11.07
N PRO A 182 2.91 10.19 9.88
CA PRO A 182 1.90 11.15 9.45
C PRO A 182 0.55 10.47 9.16
N PRO A 183 -0.50 11.29 8.99
CA PRO A 183 -1.78 10.85 8.47
C PRO A 183 -1.61 9.99 7.22
N ARG A 184 -2.38 8.89 7.14
CA ARG A 184 -2.30 7.87 6.07
C ARG A 184 -0.97 7.10 5.98
N GLY A 185 0.07 7.50 6.73
CA GLY A 185 1.31 6.77 6.86
C GLY A 185 1.14 5.51 7.72
N LYS A 186 1.77 4.38 7.32
CA LYS A 186 1.66 3.11 8.07
C LYS A 186 2.94 2.30 8.01
N HIS A 187 3.24 1.56 9.08
CA HIS A 187 4.35 0.61 9.13
C HIS A 187 4.13 -0.57 8.16
N CYS A 188 5.16 -0.92 7.40
CA CYS A 188 5.20 -2.16 6.64
C CYS A 188 6.15 -3.17 7.31
N PRO A 189 5.64 -4.33 7.78
CA PRO A 189 6.48 -5.36 8.41
C PRO A 189 7.55 -5.96 7.48
N LEU A 190 7.36 -5.90 6.15
CA LEU A 190 8.32 -6.42 5.17
C LEU A 190 9.41 -5.40 4.86
N CYS A 191 9.03 -4.12 4.68
CA CYS A 191 9.99 -3.04 4.45
C CYS A 191 10.68 -2.56 5.73
N LYS A 192 10.13 -2.85 6.91
CA LYS A 192 10.59 -2.41 8.24
C LYS A 192 10.61 -0.89 8.45
N HIS A 193 9.77 -0.17 7.71
CA HIS A 193 9.65 1.28 7.77
C HIS A 193 8.19 1.71 7.72
N CYS A 194 7.89 2.88 8.28
CA CYS A 194 6.65 3.59 7.98
C CYS A 194 6.74 4.19 6.58
N ILE A 195 5.65 4.08 5.82
CA ILE A 195 5.58 4.54 4.44
C ILE A 195 4.50 5.64 4.33
N LEU A 196 4.85 6.78 3.74
CA LEU A 196 3.96 7.90 3.42
C LEU A 196 2.84 7.43 2.49
N LYS A 197 1.59 7.77 2.84
CA LYS A 197 0.37 7.35 2.12
C LYS A 197 0.43 5.87 1.73
N ARG A 198 0.73 4.98 2.68
CA ARG A 198 0.99 3.56 2.40
C ARG A 198 -0.24 2.91 1.78
N ASP A 199 -0.12 2.45 0.54
CA ASP A 199 -1.16 1.71 -0.14
C ASP A 199 -1.07 0.21 0.20
N HIS A 200 0.00 -0.44 -0.26
CA HIS A 200 0.27 -1.85 0.02
C HIS A 200 1.76 -2.19 -0.16
N HIS A 201 2.17 -3.37 0.28
CA HIS A 201 3.46 -3.96 -0.14
C HIS A 201 3.20 -4.82 -1.37
N CYS A 202 3.84 -4.51 -2.49
CA CYS A 202 3.64 -5.25 -3.72
C CYS A 202 4.76 -6.26 -3.92
N TYR A 203 4.40 -7.55 -3.94
CA TYR A 203 5.35 -8.65 -4.14
C TYR A 203 5.96 -8.65 -5.55
N PHE A 204 5.25 -8.16 -6.57
CA PHE A 204 5.75 -8.12 -7.95
C PHE A 204 6.87 -7.11 -8.18
N VAL A 205 6.94 -6.05 -7.37
CA VAL A 205 8.00 -5.02 -7.46
C VAL A 205 8.93 -5.01 -6.23
N GLY A 206 8.66 -5.88 -5.25
CA GLY A 206 9.48 -6.05 -4.05
C GLY A 206 9.56 -4.86 -3.10
N CYS A 207 8.64 -3.90 -3.18
CA CYS A 207 8.63 -2.72 -2.32
C CYS A 207 7.21 -2.24 -1.99
N CYS A 208 7.09 -1.29 -1.06
CA CYS A 208 5.81 -0.65 -0.79
C CYS A 208 5.45 0.37 -1.88
N ILE A 209 4.17 0.37 -2.22
CA ILE A 209 3.53 1.45 -2.96
C ILE A 209 3.02 2.49 -1.95
N GLY A 210 3.43 3.73 -2.16
CA GLY A 210 3.14 4.87 -1.30
C GLY A 210 3.14 6.16 -2.12
N PHE A 211 3.27 7.29 -1.42
CA PHE A 211 3.07 8.62 -2.00
C PHE A 211 3.90 8.89 -3.27
N HIS A 212 5.23 8.67 -3.23
CA HIS A 212 6.12 9.07 -4.32
C HIS A 212 6.16 8.09 -5.50
N ASN A 213 5.65 6.86 -5.34
CA ASN A 213 5.73 5.83 -6.37
C ASN A 213 4.40 5.28 -6.89
N GLN A 214 3.26 5.75 -6.36
CA GLN A 214 1.93 5.30 -6.79
C GLN A 214 1.69 5.50 -8.30
N ARG A 215 2.09 6.65 -8.87
CA ARG A 215 1.90 6.91 -10.32
C ARG A 215 2.61 5.89 -11.20
N PHE A 216 3.86 5.56 -10.85
CA PHE A 216 4.66 4.63 -11.63
C PHE A 216 4.12 3.21 -11.49
N PHE A 217 3.57 2.86 -10.32
CA PHE A 217 2.91 1.58 -10.12
C PHE A 217 1.67 1.43 -11.01
N VAL A 218 0.82 2.46 -11.09
CA VAL A 218 -0.34 2.45 -11.98
C VAL A 218 0.08 2.29 -13.44
N CYS A 219 1.04 3.11 -13.90
CA CYS A 219 1.52 3.03 -15.28
C CYS A 219 2.18 1.68 -15.57
N PHE A 220 2.99 1.14 -14.66
CA PHE A 220 3.58 -0.19 -14.75
C PHE A 220 2.53 -1.28 -14.96
N CYS A 221 1.46 -1.28 -14.16
CA CYS A 221 0.38 -2.27 -14.30
C CYS A 221 -0.34 -2.14 -15.64
N LEU A 222 -0.66 -0.92 -16.07
CA LEU A 222 -1.37 -0.68 -17.33
C LEU A 222 -0.51 -1.00 -18.56
N TYR A 223 0.76 -0.58 -18.59
CA TYR A 223 1.69 -0.94 -19.67
C TYR A 223 2.00 -2.43 -19.69
N GLY A 224 2.13 -3.08 -18.53
CA GLY A 224 2.25 -4.54 -18.43
C GLY A 224 1.01 -5.26 -18.96
N GLY A 225 -0.18 -4.77 -18.63
CA GLY A 225 -1.45 -5.27 -19.16
C GLY A 225 -1.53 -5.12 -20.69
N LEU A 226 -1.23 -3.93 -21.21
CA LEU A 226 -1.20 -3.63 -22.65
C LEU A 226 -0.16 -4.48 -23.40
N GLY A 227 1.04 -4.65 -22.84
CA GLY A 227 2.06 -5.53 -23.41
C GLY A 227 1.63 -6.99 -23.42
N GLY A 228 0.93 -7.44 -22.38
CA GLY A 228 0.28 -8.75 -22.32
C GLY A 228 -0.78 -8.94 -23.40
N LEU A 229 -1.70 -7.97 -23.57
CA LEU A 229 -2.73 -7.98 -24.62
C LEU A 229 -2.10 -8.01 -26.02
N TYR A 230 -1.06 -7.22 -26.24
CA TYR A 230 -0.36 -7.16 -27.53
C TYR A 230 0.33 -8.49 -27.86
N SER A 231 0.98 -9.11 -26.86
CA SER A 231 1.58 -10.44 -26.98
C SER A 231 0.54 -11.51 -27.25
N LEU A 232 -0.60 -11.44 -26.56
CA LEU A 232 -1.73 -12.34 -26.73
C LEU A 232 -2.26 -12.27 -28.16
N TRP A 233 -2.45 -11.06 -28.69
CA TRP A 233 -2.94 -10.84 -30.05
C TRP A 233 -1.98 -11.38 -31.11
N LEU A 234 -0.69 -11.00 -31.06
CA LEU A 234 0.32 -11.49 -32.01
C LEU A 234 0.49 -13.01 -31.95
N THR A 235 0.49 -13.58 -30.75
CA THR A 235 0.58 -15.04 -30.57
C THR A 235 -0.67 -15.75 -31.07
N SER A 236 -1.86 -15.16 -30.91
CA SER A 236 -3.10 -15.71 -31.44
C SER A 236 -3.08 -15.76 -32.97
N PHE A 237 -2.60 -14.69 -33.61
CA PHE A 237 -2.43 -14.66 -35.06
C PHE A 237 -1.46 -15.74 -35.54
N TYR A 238 -0.30 -15.85 -34.90
CA TYR A 238 0.70 -16.88 -35.24
C TYR A 238 0.12 -18.29 -35.08
N LEU A 239 -0.55 -18.58 -33.96
CA LEU A 239 -1.17 -19.90 -33.73
C LEU A 239 -2.29 -20.18 -34.73
N TYR A 240 -3.07 -19.19 -35.14
CA TYR A 240 -4.11 -19.36 -36.15
C TYR A 240 -3.55 -19.85 -37.51
N ASN A 241 -2.38 -19.35 -37.90
CA ASN A 241 -1.76 -19.69 -39.18
C ASN A 241 -0.91 -20.97 -39.14
N HIS A 242 -0.27 -21.26 -37.99
CA HIS A 242 0.77 -22.29 -37.89
C HIS A 242 0.43 -23.48 -36.99
N TYR A 243 -0.70 -23.44 -36.26
CA TYR A 243 -1.11 -24.52 -35.36
C TYR A 243 -2.30 -25.29 -35.92
N GLU A 244 -2.03 -26.34 -36.71
CA GLU A 244 -3.06 -27.18 -37.34
C GLU A 244 -4.10 -27.74 -36.35
N ALA A 245 -3.67 -28.10 -35.14
CA ALA A 245 -4.59 -28.61 -34.14
C ALA A 245 -5.67 -27.59 -33.75
N LEU A 246 -5.42 -26.28 -33.88
CA LEU A 246 -6.43 -25.26 -33.70
C LEU A 246 -7.51 -25.31 -34.79
N GLN A 247 -7.13 -25.63 -36.03
CA GLN A 247 -8.07 -25.76 -37.14
C GLN A 247 -8.93 -27.02 -37.00
N THR A 248 -8.33 -28.12 -36.52
CA THR A 248 -9.02 -29.41 -36.36
C THR A 248 -9.88 -29.48 -35.10
N TRP A 249 -9.36 -29.00 -33.97
CA TRP A 249 -9.97 -29.18 -32.65
C TRP A 249 -10.58 -27.91 -32.07
N GLY A 250 -10.37 -26.75 -32.68
CA GLY A 250 -10.92 -25.47 -32.21
C GLY A 250 -10.39 -25.05 -30.84
N LEU A 251 -11.25 -24.40 -30.05
CA LEU A 251 -10.91 -23.87 -28.71
C LEU A 251 -10.26 -24.90 -27.75
N PRO A 252 -10.66 -26.18 -27.72
CA PRO A 252 -9.95 -27.22 -26.95
C PRO A 252 -8.43 -27.27 -27.17
N ALA A 253 -7.96 -26.98 -28.39
CA ALA A 253 -6.52 -26.95 -28.72
C ALA A 253 -5.74 -25.91 -27.90
N PHE A 254 -6.42 -24.85 -27.45
CA PHE A 254 -5.83 -23.86 -26.56
C PHE A 254 -5.74 -24.34 -25.11
N LEU A 255 -6.46 -25.37 -24.66
CA LEU A 255 -6.39 -25.77 -23.24
C LEU A 255 -5.01 -26.35 -22.91
N GLY A 256 -4.34 -25.78 -21.90
CA GLY A 256 -2.97 -26.17 -21.52
C GLY A 256 -2.78 -27.69 -21.36
N PRO A 257 -3.61 -28.39 -20.56
CA PRO A 257 -3.53 -29.85 -20.43
C PRO A 257 -3.73 -30.60 -21.76
N PHE A 258 -4.64 -30.13 -22.61
CA PHE A 258 -4.92 -30.74 -23.91
C PHE A 258 -3.73 -30.57 -24.87
N ALA A 259 -3.15 -29.38 -24.93
CA ALA A 259 -1.95 -29.10 -25.72
C ALA A 259 -0.75 -29.96 -25.29
N VAL A 260 -0.59 -30.20 -23.97
CA VAL A 260 0.45 -31.10 -23.44
C VAL A 260 0.21 -32.55 -23.88
N VAL A 261 -1.03 -33.04 -23.81
CA VAL A 261 -1.38 -34.39 -24.29
C VAL A 261 -1.14 -34.52 -25.79
N HIS A 262 -1.55 -33.54 -26.59
CA HIS A 262 -1.31 -33.55 -28.04
C HIS A 262 0.18 -33.56 -28.38
N TRP A 263 0.99 -32.82 -27.62
CA TRP A 263 2.44 -32.85 -27.78
C TRP A 263 3.01 -34.21 -27.38
N ALA A 264 2.58 -34.78 -26.25
CA ALA A 264 3.05 -36.07 -25.75
C ALA A 264 2.70 -37.23 -26.70
N LEU A 265 1.56 -37.15 -27.40
CA LEU A 265 1.12 -38.13 -28.39
C LEU A 265 1.73 -37.89 -29.79
N GLY A 266 2.55 -36.86 -29.97
CA GLY A 266 3.21 -36.55 -31.24
C GLY A 266 2.33 -35.81 -32.27
N TYR A 267 1.15 -35.34 -31.88
CA TYR A 267 0.25 -34.56 -32.76
C TYR A 267 0.68 -33.11 -32.94
N THR A 268 1.60 -32.59 -32.12
CA THR A 268 2.12 -31.22 -32.26
C THR A 268 3.60 -31.12 -31.88
N SER A 269 4.31 -30.18 -32.50
CA SER A 269 5.70 -29.87 -32.16
C SER A 269 5.81 -29.22 -30.78
N GLY A 270 6.99 -29.35 -30.15
CA GLY A 270 7.29 -28.66 -28.89
C GLY A 270 7.28 -27.13 -29.02
N ALA A 271 7.57 -26.59 -30.21
CA ALA A 271 7.47 -25.16 -30.48
C ALA A 271 6.03 -24.65 -30.37
N ASN A 272 5.08 -25.38 -30.98
CA ASN A 272 3.65 -25.05 -30.90
C ASN A 272 3.13 -25.17 -29.45
N LEU A 273 3.55 -26.19 -28.70
CA LEU A 273 3.26 -26.26 -27.27
C LEU A 273 3.80 -25.03 -26.53
N GLY A 274 5.04 -24.63 -26.79
CA GLY A 274 5.65 -23.43 -26.21
C GLY A 274 4.84 -22.16 -26.50
N MET A 275 4.35 -21.99 -27.73
CA MET A 275 3.50 -20.86 -28.10
C MET A 275 2.13 -20.89 -27.41
N VAL A 276 1.50 -22.06 -27.24
CA VAL A 276 0.25 -22.19 -26.48
C VAL A 276 0.47 -21.86 -24.99
N LEU A 277 1.54 -22.35 -24.38
CA LEU A 277 1.89 -22.02 -23.00
C LEU A 277 2.18 -20.52 -22.84
N PHE A 278 2.89 -19.92 -23.81
CA PHE A 278 3.14 -18.48 -23.82
C PHE A 278 1.86 -17.66 -24.02
N TRP A 279 0.89 -18.16 -24.78
CA TRP A 279 -0.43 -17.55 -24.91
C TRP A 279 -1.15 -17.47 -23.56
N TRP A 280 -1.17 -18.56 -22.78
CA TRP A 280 -1.73 -18.55 -21.42
C TRP A 280 -0.97 -17.62 -20.48
N TRP A 281 0.35 -17.60 -20.58
CA TRP A 281 1.18 -16.70 -19.79
C TRP A 281 0.87 -15.23 -20.12
N SER A 282 0.66 -14.91 -21.40
CA SER A 282 0.23 -13.59 -21.87
C SER A 282 -1.16 -13.22 -21.36
N LEU A 283 -2.11 -14.17 -21.40
CA LEU A 283 -3.46 -13.96 -20.88
C LEU A 283 -3.45 -13.65 -19.38
N LEU A 284 -2.72 -14.46 -18.59
CA LEU A 284 -2.61 -14.27 -17.14
C LEU A 284 -1.98 -12.92 -16.81
N THR A 285 -0.86 -12.59 -17.46
CA THR A 285 -0.16 -11.31 -17.22
C THR A 285 -1.02 -10.11 -17.63
N SER A 286 -1.71 -10.21 -18.77
CA SER A 286 -2.67 -9.21 -19.23
C SER A 286 -3.79 -8.99 -18.20
N ALA A 287 -4.47 -10.07 -17.80
CA ALA A 287 -5.56 -10.02 -16.85
C ALA A 287 -5.11 -9.41 -15.51
N MET A 288 -3.97 -9.85 -14.98
CA MET A 288 -3.41 -9.29 -13.75
C MET A 288 -3.06 -7.80 -13.91
N GLY A 289 -2.32 -7.42 -14.95
CA GLY A 289 -1.92 -6.03 -15.20
C GLY A 289 -3.12 -5.09 -15.33
N CYS A 290 -4.11 -5.47 -16.13
CA CYS A 290 -5.35 -4.70 -16.30
C CYS A 290 -6.16 -4.63 -15.02
N CYS A 291 -6.38 -5.74 -14.31
CA CYS A 291 -7.16 -5.74 -13.06
C CYS A 291 -6.51 -4.87 -11.97
N TYR A 292 -5.21 -5.03 -11.74
CA TYR A 292 -4.50 -4.22 -10.75
C TYR A 292 -4.41 -2.75 -11.17
N GLY A 293 -4.12 -2.46 -12.44
CA GLY A 293 -4.04 -1.10 -12.97
C GLY A 293 -5.38 -0.36 -12.87
N CYS A 294 -6.47 -0.99 -13.34
CA CYS A 294 -7.82 -0.43 -13.25
C CYS A 294 -8.29 -0.29 -11.79
N GLY A 295 -8.01 -1.29 -10.94
CA GLY A 295 -8.33 -1.22 -9.51
C GLY A 295 -7.62 -0.06 -8.80
N GLN A 296 -6.34 0.17 -9.10
CA GLN A 296 -5.62 1.32 -8.57
C GLN A 296 -6.16 2.64 -9.12
N MET A 297 -6.46 2.72 -10.41
CA MET A 297 -7.09 3.92 -10.99
C MET A 297 -8.43 4.26 -10.32
N PHE A 298 -9.23 3.24 -9.99
CA PHE A 298 -10.46 3.41 -9.23
C PHE A 298 -10.21 3.98 -7.82
N LEU A 299 -9.21 3.46 -7.10
CA LEU A 299 -8.83 3.97 -5.78
C LEU A 299 -8.28 5.41 -5.85
N VAL A 300 -7.46 5.71 -6.87
CA VAL A 300 -6.98 7.05 -7.15
C VAL A 300 -8.14 7.99 -7.42
N ALA A 301 -9.08 7.65 -8.30
CA ALA A 301 -10.26 8.48 -8.58
C ALA A 301 -11.10 8.76 -7.32
N ARG A 302 -11.15 7.81 -6.38
CA ARG A 302 -11.84 7.97 -5.10
C ARG A 302 -11.05 8.75 -4.05
N GLY A 303 -9.74 8.96 -4.24
CA GLY A 303 -8.86 9.61 -3.27
C GLY A 303 -8.43 8.72 -2.11
N GLN A 304 -8.58 7.39 -2.24
CA GLN A 304 -8.36 6.43 -1.16
C GLN A 304 -7.11 5.56 -1.40
N THR A 305 -6.47 5.11 -0.32
CA THR A 305 -5.57 3.94 -0.35
C THR A 305 -6.38 2.65 -0.27
N ASN A 306 -5.77 1.52 -0.61
CA ASN A 306 -6.35 0.18 -0.42
C ASN A 306 -6.84 -0.02 1.02
N TYR A 307 -6.00 0.32 2.00
CA TYR A 307 -6.38 0.22 3.40
C TYR A 307 -7.61 1.06 3.74
N GLU A 308 -7.63 2.32 3.30
CA GLU A 308 -8.76 3.22 3.56
C GLU A 308 -10.05 2.73 2.91
N PHE A 309 -9.96 2.14 1.72
CA PHE A 309 -11.10 1.55 1.04
C PHE A 309 -11.72 0.40 1.84
N PHE A 310 -10.89 -0.57 2.26
CA PHE A 310 -11.38 -1.73 3.03
C PHE A 310 -11.84 -1.38 4.44
N GLN A 311 -11.34 -0.29 5.02
CA GLN A 311 -11.79 0.22 6.32
C GLN A 311 -12.90 1.28 6.19
N ASN A 312 -13.41 1.53 4.99
CA ASN A 312 -14.45 2.53 4.69
C ASN A 312 -14.11 3.96 5.20
N ILE A 313 -12.83 4.32 5.24
CA ILE A 313 -12.35 5.65 5.65
C ILE A 313 -12.46 6.61 4.47
N ARG A 314 -13.19 7.72 4.65
CA ARG A 314 -13.51 8.68 3.57
C ARG A 314 -12.98 10.10 3.82
N THR A 315 -12.20 10.30 4.87
CA THR A 315 -11.74 11.62 5.34
C THR A 315 -10.98 12.42 4.29
N TYR A 316 -10.15 11.77 3.47
CA TYR A 316 -9.24 12.42 2.52
C TYR A 316 -9.75 12.47 1.08
N ARG A 317 -11.06 12.30 0.86
CA ARG A 317 -11.64 12.29 -0.49
C ARG A 317 -11.81 13.72 -1.01
N GLY A 318 -11.13 14.05 -2.11
CA GLY A 318 -11.40 15.26 -2.90
C GLY A 318 -12.27 14.97 -4.13
N THR A 319 -12.32 15.92 -5.07
CA THR A 319 -12.89 15.66 -6.40
C THR A 319 -12.08 14.63 -7.17
N VAL A 320 -12.71 13.95 -8.12
CA VAL A 320 -12.05 12.98 -9.00
C VAL A 320 -10.80 13.59 -9.66
N MET A 321 -10.93 14.80 -10.21
CA MET A 321 -9.79 15.48 -10.84
C MET A 321 -8.70 15.86 -9.84
N GLY A 322 -9.06 16.39 -8.67
CA GLY A 322 -8.11 16.70 -7.61
C GLY A 322 -7.34 15.46 -7.15
N ASN A 323 -8.03 14.32 -7.04
CA ASN A 323 -7.40 13.07 -6.66
C ASN A 323 -6.45 12.54 -7.76
N ILE A 324 -6.82 12.68 -9.04
CA ILE A 324 -5.92 12.34 -10.17
C ILE A 324 -4.67 13.22 -10.14
N HIS A 325 -4.83 14.54 -9.99
CA HIS A 325 -3.70 15.48 -9.88
C HIS A 325 -2.79 15.17 -8.68
N SER A 326 -3.36 14.70 -7.56
CA SER A 326 -2.57 14.30 -6.39
C SER A 326 -1.59 13.14 -6.65
N VAL A 327 -1.84 12.33 -7.69
CA VAL A 327 -0.99 11.18 -8.04
C VAL A 327 -0.15 11.46 -9.29
N PHE A 328 -0.76 11.99 -10.35
CA PHE A 328 -0.14 12.18 -11.65
C PHE A 328 0.47 13.57 -11.85
N GLY A 329 0.24 14.50 -10.92
CA GLY A 329 0.70 15.89 -11.01
C GLY A 329 -0.22 16.78 -11.85
N LYS A 330 0.13 18.06 -11.98
CA LYS A 330 -0.66 19.06 -12.72
C LYS A 330 -0.79 18.72 -14.22
N CYS A 331 0.31 18.29 -14.83
CA CYS A 331 0.34 17.79 -16.21
C CYS A 331 -0.01 16.29 -16.25
N TRP A 332 -1.15 15.91 -15.65
CA TRP A 332 -1.50 14.51 -15.45
C TRP A 332 -1.51 13.64 -16.73
N PRO A 333 -1.87 14.13 -17.94
CA PRO A 333 -1.81 13.30 -19.14
C PRO A 333 -0.36 12.90 -19.47
N LEU A 334 0.59 13.82 -19.33
CA LEU A 334 2.01 13.52 -19.47
C LEU A 334 2.47 12.58 -18.36
N GLY A 335 2.01 12.79 -17.13
CA GLY A 335 2.28 11.88 -16.00
C GLY A 335 1.77 10.46 -16.20
N PHE A 336 0.72 10.27 -17.01
CA PHE A 336 0.14 8.97 -17.32
C PHE A 336 0.84 8.30 -18.51
N PHE A 337 0.97 9.00 -19.65
CA PHE A 337 1.55 8.42 -20.87
C PHE A 337 3.08 8.37 -20.86
N ILE A 338 3.74 9.34 -20.23
CA ILE A 338 5.20 9.43 -20.12
C ILE A 338 5.57 9.72 -18.66
N PRO A 339 5.38 8.75 -17.76
CA PRO A 339 5.65 8.90 -16.33
C PRO A 339 7.15 9.13 -16.11
N SER A 340 7.53 10.40 -16.07
CA SER A 340 8.90 10.83 -15.86
C SER A 340 9.19 11.07 -14.38
N PRO A 341 10.37 10.69 -13.86
CA PRO A 341 10.79 11.00 -12.49
C PRO A 341 10.92 12.51 -12.22
N PHE A 342 11.00 13.32 -13.27
CA PHE A 342 11.13 14.78 -13.23
C PHE A 342 9.79 15.51 -13.13
N LEU A 343 8.67 14.82 -13.41
CA LEU A 343 7.35 15.42 -13.16
C LEU A 343 7.15 15.55 -11.65
N GLY A 344 6.82 16.76 -11.18
CA GLY A 344 6.58 17.05 -9.77
C GLY A 344 5.39 16.28 -9.19
N TYR A 345 5.30 16.26 -7.86
CA TYR A 345 4.16 15.77 -7.10
C TYR A 345 3.36 16.96 -6.56
N VAL A 346 2.10 16.72 -6.20
CA VAL A 346 1.29 17.72 -5.47
C VAL A 346 1.24 17.29 -4.01
N GLY A 347 1.80 18.12 -3.11
CA GLY A 347 1.90 17.86 -1.68
C GLY A 347 3.20 17.16 -1.26
N ASP A 348 3.37 16.97 0.06
CA ASP A 348 4.54 16.34 0.69
C ASP A 348 4.28 14.89 1.15
N GLY A 349 3.04 14.42 1.04
CA GLY A 349 2.61 13.09 1.46
C GLY A 349 2.41 12.92 2.97
N ALA A 350 2.63 13.97 3.76
CA ALA A 350 2.46 14.01 5.20
C ALA A 350 1.27 14.89 5.62
N ASN A 351 1.12 16.06 5.00
CA ASN A 351 0.04 17.01 5.24
C ASN A 351 -1.00 16.90 4.11
N TRP A 352 -2.29 16.90 4.48
CA TRP A 352 -3.41 16.65 3.56
C TRP A 352 -4.48 17.76 3.56
N ASP A 353 -4.22 18.86 4.26
CA ASP A 353 -5.18 19.94 4.50
C ASP A 353 -5.50 20.73 3.21
N ASP A 354 -4.52 20.86 2.30
CA ASP A 354 -4.67 21.57 1.02
C ASP A 354 -5.64 20.88 0.04
N LEU A 355 -5.83 19.56 0.17
CA LEU A 355 -6.72 18.77 -0.71
C LEU A 355 -8.21 18.91 -0.35
N LEU A 356 -8.51 19.43 0.84
CA LEU A 356 -9.87 19.63 1.34
C LEU A 356 -10.41 21.04 1.07
N GLY A 357 -9.54 22.01 0.70
CA GLY A 357 -9.87 23.44 0.71
C GLY A 357 -10.07 24.14 -0.64
N ASN A 358 -9.24 23.90 -1.66
CA ASN A 358 -9.41 24.56 -2.97
C ASN A 358 -8.43 24.02 -4.04
N TRP A 359 -8.89 23.15 -4.93
CA TRP A 359 -8.10 22.68 -6.08
C TRP A 359 -7.82 23.78 -7.12
N LYS A 360 -8.47 24.95 -7.02
CA LYS A 360 -8.30 26.06 -7.99
C LYS A 360 -6.97 26.82 -7.84
N ASN A 361 -6.25 26.61 -6.74
CA ASN A 361 -4.99 27.30 -6.43
C ASN A 361 -3.75 26.41 -6.56
N LEU A 362 -3.93 25.13 -6.94
CA LEU A 362 -2.88 24.16 -7.22
C LEU A 362 -2.86 23.90 -8.73
#